data_AF-A0A2L0PJH2-F1
#
_entry.id   AF-A0A2L0PJH2-F1
#
_cell.length_a   1.000
_cell.length_b   1.000
_cell.length_c   1.000
_cell.angle_alpha   90.00
_cell.angle_beta   90.00
_cell.angle_gamma   90.00
#
_symmetry.space_group_name_H-M   'P 1'
#
loop_
_entity.id
_entity.type
_entity.pdbx_description
1 polymer ?
#
loop_
_entity_poly.entity_id
_entity_poly.type
_entity_poly.pdbx_seq_one_letter_code
_entity_poly.pdbx_strand_id
1 'polypeptide(L)'
;MKNHHYPFSHRQHGSTLLEILVSVFVLGFGLLALVSMQLKTVTSAREAENQTIIAHAGDSFVEAMMMNPARSLVEKNNEALALQRDFGAYVDLTDGSITKNCTDDSALSLTGTAGTSTSGVNKEAVAKAHVCSFVKRINQIPSSGKVSWNICQEQSDSIATAPSFTGTGDDKKIACGGAGTNFVLKVIWEQELEDAEQYKNTDIILNEDNTAVLYTYQVPIG
;
A
#
# COMPACT_ATOMS: atom_id res chain seq x y z
N MET A 1 3.64 -41.60 -82.33
CA MET A 1 3.22 -41.56 -80.92
C MET A 1 4.40 -41.93 -80.04
N LYS A 2 4.95 -40.98 -79.28
CA LYS A 2 5.89 -41.24 -78.19
C LYS A 2 5.61 -40.23 -77.08
N ASN A 3 4.90 -40.69 -76.06
CA ASN A 3 4.80 -40.04 -74.75
C ASN A 3 6.19 -40.00 -74.12
N HIS A 4 6.62 -38.87 -73.60
CA HIS A 4 7.64 -38.83 -72.56
C HIS A 4 7.20 -37.90 -71.43
N HIS A 5 7.26 -38.47 -70.24
CA HIS A 5 6.77 -37.95 -68.98
C HIS A 5 7.58 -36.71 -68.54
N TYR A 6 6.89 -35.74 -67.96
CA TYR A 6 7.52 -34.69 -67.16
C TYR A 6 7.94 -35.27 -65.80
N PRO A 7 9.21 -35.16 -65.38
CA PRO A 7 9.53 -35.23 -63.97
C PRO A 7 9.43 -33.83 -63.38
N PHE A 8 8.39 -33.58 -62.58
CA PHE A 8 8.41 -32.49 -61.60
C PHE A 8 9.55 -32.77 -60.62
N SER A 9 10.64 -32.00 -60.72
CA SER A 9 11.69 -32.00 -59.70
C SER A 9 11.18 -31.23 -58.49
N HIS A 10 10.62 -31.94 -57.50
CA HIS A 10 10.46 -31.39 -56.16
C HIS A 10 11.83 -31.38 -55.48
N ARG A 11 12.47 -30.20 -55.42
CA ARG A 11 13.58 -29.96 -54.50
C ARG A 11 13.04 -30.07 -53.08
N GLN A 12 13.20 -31.24 -52.45
CA GLN A 12 13.15 -31.34 -51.00
C GLN A 12 14.34 -30.55 -50.45
N HIS A 13 14.08 -29.34 -49.97
CA HIS A 13 15.01 -28.63 -49.11
C HIS A 13 15.04 -29.35 -47.76
N GLY A 14 16.04 -30.20 -47.53
CA GLY A 14 16.33 -30.71 -46.19
C GLY A 14 16.83 -29.56 -45.32
N SER A 15 16.26 -29.40 -44.11
CA SER A 15 16.67 -28.33 -43.20
C SER A 15 18.17 -28.42 -42.94
N THR A 16 18.91 -27.38 -43.30
CA THR A 16 20.35 -27.37 -43.07
C THR A 16 20.63 -27.21 -41.57
N LEU A 17 21.69 -27.83 -41.05
CA LEU A 17 22.07 -27.72 -39.62
C LEU A 17 22.19 -26.25 -39.18
N LEU A 18 22.67 -25.39 -40.08
CA LEU A 18 22.77 -23.94 -39.88
C LEU A 18 21.39 -23.29 -39.64
N GLU A 19 20.37 -23.66 -40.40
CA GLU A 19 19.01 -23.14 -40.27
C GLU A 19 18.40 -23.48 -38.91
N ILE A 20 18.65 -24.70 -38.42
CA ILE A 20 18.22 -25.13 -37.08
C ILE A 20 18.98 -24.32 -36.01
N LEU A 21 20.29 -24.12 -36.16
CA LEU A 21 21.10 -23.36 -35.21
C LEU A 21 20.65 -21.90 -35.11
N VAL A 22 20.42 -21.25 -36.26
CA VAL A 22 19.88 -19.89 -36.31
C VAL A 22 18.48 -19.82 -35.72
N SER A 23 17.63 -20.81 -35.99
CA SER A 23 16.27 -20.88 -35.42
C SER A 23 16.29 -21.01 -33.89
N VAL A 24 17.15 -21.87 -33.34
CA VAL A 24 17.31 -22.01 -31.88
C VAL A 24 17.86 -20.74 -31.25
N PHE A 25 18.81 -20.07 -31.92
CA PHE A 25 19.34 -18.78 -31.48
C PHE A 25 18.23 -17.72 -31.41
N VAL A 26 17.51 -17.50 -32.52
CA VAL A 26 16.40 -16.53 -32.59
C VAL A 26 15.29 -16.86 -31.59
N LEU A 27 14.94 -18.14 -31.45
CA LEU A 27 13.96 -18.60 -30.46
C LEU A 27 14.42 -18.31 -29.03
N GLY A 28 15.70 -18.52 -28.73
CA GLY A 28 16.31 -18.21 -27.44
C GLY A 28 16.19 -16.73 -27.08
N PHE A 29 16.54 -15.81 -27.99
CA PHE A 29 16.34 -14.37 -27.77
C PHE A 29 14.86 -14.00 -27.62
N GLY A 30 13.99 -14.61 -28.42
CA GLY A 30 12.54 -14.40 -28.30
C GLY A 30 12.01 -14.81 -26.93
N LEU A 31 12.45 -15.94 -26.39
CA LEU A 31 12.05 -16.42 -25.07
C LEU A 31 12.60 -15.53 -23.95
N LEU A 32 13.86 -15.09 -24.01
CA LEU A 32 14.42 -14.15 -23.04
C LEU A 32 13.64 -12.83 -23.01
N ALA A 33 13.31 -12.29 -24.19
CA ALA A 33 12.51 -11.07 -24.31
C ALA A 33 11.11 -11.23 -23.68
N LEU A 34 10.45 -12.38 -23.90
CA LEU A 34 9.15 -12.68 -23.31
C LEU A 34 9.21 -12.81 -21.79
N VAL A 35 10.25 -13.45 -21.25
CA VAL A 35 10.45 -13.57 -19.78
C VAL A 35 10.66 -12.19 -19.17
N SER A 36 11.50 -11.34 -19.77
CA SER A 36 11.70 -9.96 -19.28
C SER A 36 10.40 -9.14 -19.26
N MET A 37 9.53 -9.30 -20.27
CA MET A 37 8.24 -8.61 -20.31
C MET A 37 7.27 -9.13 -19.23
N GLN A 38 7.26 -10.44 -19.00
CA GLN A 38 6.45 -11.04 -17.94
C GLN A 38 6.90 -10.56 -16.55
N LEU A 39 8.22 -10.47 -16.29
CA LEU A 39 8.74 -9.95 -15.03
C LEU A 39 8.27 -8.51 -14.74
N LYS A 40 8.36 -7.61 -15.74
CA LYS A 40 7.84 -6.24 -15.62
C LYS A 40 6.33 -6.19 -15.36
N THR A 41 5.59 -7.09 -15.98
CA THR A 41 4.14 -7.17 -15.78
C THR A 41 3.81 -7.65 -14.37
N VAL A 42 4.51 -8.67 -13.87
CA VAL A 42 4.34 -9.21 -12.51
C VAL A 42 4.66 -8.16 -11.44
N THR A 43 5.70 -7.35 -11.61
CA THR A 43 6.02 -6.29 -10.65
C THR A 43 4.95 -5.20 -10.64
N SER A 44 4.45 -4.79 -11.81
CA SER A 44 3.35 -3.82 -11.90
C SER A 44 2.04 -4.35 -11.30
N ALA A 45 1.74 -5.64 -11.48
CA ALA A 45 0.55 -6.27 -10.93
C ALA A 45 0.61 -6.37 -9.40
N ARG A 46 1.78 -6.71 -8.84
CA ARG A 46 2.00 -6.73 -7.39
C ARG A 46 1.84 -5.34 -6.77
N GLU A 47 2.36 -4.31 -7.44
CA GLU A 47 2.21 -2.95 -6.93
C GLU A 47 0.75 -2.50 -6.94
N ALA A 48 0.03 -2.77 -8.03
CA ALA A 48 -1.41 -2.48 -8.10
C ALA A 48 -2.22 -3.25 -7.03
N GLU A 49 -1.83 -4.49 -6.73
CA GLU A 49 -2.41 -5.29 -5.64
C GLU A 49 -2.14 -4.65 -4.27
N ASN A 50 -0.89 -4.25 -4.00
CA ASN A 50 -0.50 -3.58 -2.76
C ASN A 50 -1.28 -2.28 -2.56
N GLN A 51 -1.35 -1.45 -3.59
CA GLN A 51 -2.12 -0.20 -3.58
C GLN A 51 -3.60 -0.48 -3.28
N THR A 52 -4.17 -1.53 -3.87
CA THR A 52 -5.57 -1.91 -3.63
C THR A 52 -5.80 -2.39 -2.19
N ILE A 53 -4.87 -3.17 -1.63
CA ILE A 53 -4.93 -3.64 -0.24
C ILE A 53 -4.90 -2.45 0.72
N ILE A 54 -3.97 -1.50 0.51
CA ILE A 54 -3.82 -0.32 1.37
C ILE A 54 -5.04 0.59 1.25
N ALA A 55 -5.54 0.85 0.04
CA ALA A 55 -6.71 1.69 -0.17
C ALA A 55 -7.94 1.10 0.56
N HIS A 56 -8.22 -0.19 0.34
CA HIS A 56 -9.35 -0.83 1.02
C HIS A 56 -9.15 -0.89 2.54
N ALA A 57 -7.94 -1.19 3.02
CA ALA A 57 -7.65 -1.18 4.45
C ALA A 57 -7.87 0.21 5.05
N GLY A 58 -7.35 1.25 4.40
CA GLY A 58 -7.48 2.64 4.79
C GLY A 58 -8.93 3.10 4.82
N ASP A 59 -9.70 2.87 3.76
CA ASP A 59 -11.11 3.26 3.70
C ASP A 59 -11.94 2.57 4.79
N SER A 60 -11.78 1.25 4.95
CA SER A 60 -12.48 0.51 6.01
C SER A 60 -12.09 1.00 7.41
N PHE A 61 -10.85 1.44 7.58
CA PHE A 61 -10.36 1.96 8.84
C PHE A 61 -10.92 3.36 9.12
N VAL A 62 -10.95 4.25 8.12
CA VAL A 62 -11.60 5.57 8.23
C VAL A 62 -13.08 5.42 8.56
N GLU A 63 -13.78 4.49 7.92
CA GLU A 63 -15.18 4.18 8.25
C GLU A 63 -15.35 3.72 9.71
N ALA A 64 -14.47 2.83 10.18
CA ALA A 64 -14.47 2.37 11.56
C ALA A 64 -14.19 3.51 12.55
N MET A 65 -13.26 4.42 12.22
CA MET A 65 -13.02 5.63 13.00
C MET A 65 -14.28 6.49 13.08
N MET A 66 -14.95 6.71 11.96
CA MET A 66 -16.18 7.51 11.86
C MET A 66 -17.36 6.94 12.66
N MET A 67 -17.34 5.64 13.00
CA MET A 67 -18.33 5.02 13.90
C MET A 67 -18.04 5.28 15.38
N ASN A 68 -16.79 5.55 15.76
CA ASN A 68 -16.37 5.80 17.14
C ASN A 68 -15.62 7.15 17.29
N PRO A 69 -16.24 8.30 16.93
CA PRO A 69 -15.66 9.61 17.20
C PRO A 69 -15.83 9.96 18.68
N ALA A 70 -14.81 10.55 19.30
CA ALA A 70 -14.99 11.36 20.50
C ALA A 70 -15.82 12.61 20.17
N ARG A 71 -16.44 13.20 21.18
CA ARG A 71 -17.25 14.41 21.02
C ARG A 71 -16.59 15.50 21.83
N SER A 72 -16.17 16.57 21.16
CA SER A 72 -15.69 17.78 21.81
C SER A 72 -16.65 18.92 21.53
N LEU A 73 -16.79 19.82 22.49
CA LEU A 73 -17.52 21.07 22.30
C LEU A 73 -16.48 22.13 21.94
N VAL A 74 -16.62 22.70 20.75
CA VAL A 74 -15.74 23.76 20.28
C VAL A 74 -16.54 25.05 20.17
N GLU A 75 -16.02 26.11 20.77
CA GLU A 75 -16.65 27.42 20.71
C GLU A 75 -16.48 28.01 19.31
N LYS A 76 -17.60 28.25 18.63
CA LYS A 76 -17.61 28.89 17.32
C LYS A 76 -17.94 30.37 17.52
N ASN A 77 -16.97 31.23 17.19
CA ASN A 77 -17.13 32.68 17.15
C ASN A 77 -17.72 33.30 18.44
N ASN A 78 -17.35 32.80 19.63
CA ASN A 78 -17.80 33.32 20.93
C ASN A 78 -19.34 33.35 21.16
N GLU A 79 -20.12 32.60 20.37
CA GLU A 79 -21.58 32.70 20.39
C GLU A 79 -22.30 31.35 20.48
N ALA A 80 -21.66 30.24 20.05
CA ALA A 80 -22.26 28.91 20.15
C ALA A 80 -21.23 27.79 20.32
N LEU A 81 -21.54 26.82 21.19
CA LEU A 81 -20.82 25.55 21.28
C LEU A 81 -21.27 24.65 20.12
N ALA A 82 -20.34 24.33 19.22
CA ALA A 82 -20.55 23.35 18.17
C ALA A 82 -20.05 21.98 18.63
N LEU A 83 -20.82 20.94 18.34
CA LEU A 83 -20.38 19.56 18.55
C LEU A 83 -19.43 19.17 17.41
N GLN A 84 -18.16 18.95 17.74
CA GLN A 84 -17.15 18.50 16.80
C GLN A 84 -16.79 17.04 17.07
N ARG A 85 -16.57 16.28 15.97
CA ARG A 85 -16.01 14.94 16.03
C ARG A 85 -14.51 15.06 16.30
N ASP A 86 -14.05 14.35 17.30
CA ASP A 86 -12.64 14.29 17.67
C ASP A 86 -12.14 12.84 17.52
N PHE A 87 -10.94 12.70 16.98
CA PHE A 87 -10.28 11.41 16.77
C PHE A 87 -8.94 11.33 17.53
N GLY A 88 -8.74 12.16 18.57
CA GLY A 88 -7.51 12.17 19.38
C GLY A 88 -7.11 10.77 19.90
N ALA A 89 -8.09 9.95 20.31
CA ALA A 89 -7.84 8.57 20.75
C ALA A 89 -7.19 7.67 19.68
N TYR A 90 -7.26 8.05 18.40
CA TYR A 90 -6.57 7.36 17.31
C TYR A 90 -5.21 8.01 16.98
N VAL A 91 -5.09 9.34 17.12
CA VAL A 91 -3.83 10.07 16.87
C VAL A 91 -2.72 9.58 17.79
N ASP A 92 -3.05 9.27 19.04
CA ASP A 92 -2.07 8.75 20.02
C ASP A 92 -1.60 7.32 19.70
N LEU A 93 -2.33 6.61 18.83
CA LEU A 93 -1.99 5.26 18.37
C LEU A 93 -1.17 5.37 17.09
N THR A 94 0.08 5.82 17.22
CA THR A 94 1.01 6.03 16.09
C THR A 94 1.74 4.75 15.69
N ASP A 95 2.47 4.81 14.56
CA ASP A 95 3.38 3.75 14.11
C ASP A 95 4.30 3.29 15.26
N GLY A 96 4.36 1.98 15.49
CA GLY A 96 5.11 1.38 16.58
C GLY A 96 4.36 1.19 17.91
N SER A 97 3.28 1.95 18.17
CA SER A 97 2.45 1.77 19.38
C SER A 97 1.59 0.50 19.30
N ILE A 98 1.10 0.18 18.09
CA ILE A 98 0.36 -1.04 17.79
C ILE A 98 1.09 -1.77 16.66
N THR A 99 1.45 -3.02 16.90
CA THR A 99 2.22 -3.84 15.95
C THR A 99 1.32 -4.83 15.20
N LYS A 100 1.83 -5.44 14.14
CA LYS A 100 1.12 -6.49 13.39
C LYS A 100 0.67 -7.70 14.23
N ASN A 101 1.25 -7.90 15.41
CA ASN A 101 0.94 -9.00 16.33
C ASN A 101 -0.03 -8.58 17.45
N CYS A 102 -0.62 -7.40 17.36
CA CYS A 102 -1.60 -6.92 18.33
C CYS A 102 -2.77 -7.90 18.50
N THR A 103 -3.38 -7.89 19.68
CA THR A 103 -4.55 -8.73 20.02
C THR A 103 -5.76 -7.88 20.44
N ASP A 104 -5.66 -6.56 20.35
CA ASP A 104 -6.70 -5.62 20.75
C ASP A 104 -7.99 -5.78 19.93
N ASP A 105 -7.91 -6.30 18.71
CA ASP A 105 -9.09 -6.65 17.89
C ASP A 105 -10.00 -7.69 18.56
N SER A 106 -9.43 -8.55 19.41
CA SER A 106 -10.18 -9.54 20.19
C SER A 106 -11.02 -8.88 21.29
N ALA A 107 -10.72 -7.63 21.68
CA ALA A 107 -11.52 -6.88 22.66
C ALA A 107 -12.90 -6.47 22.13
N LEU A 108 -13.09 -6.46 20.81
CA LEU A 108 -14.39 -6.27 20.16
C LEU A 108 -15.18 -7.58 20.03
N SER A 109 -14.55 -8.72 20.30
CA SER A 109 -15.23 -10.01 20.26
C SER A 109 -16.12 -10.17 21.48
N LEU A 110 -17.44 -10.25 21.25
CA LEU A 110 -18.43 -10.62 22.27
C LEU A 110 -18.29 -12.12 22.59
N THR A 111 -17.23 -12.52 23.29
CA THR A 111 -17.03 -13.91 23.74
C THR A 111 -17.79 -14.25 25.01
N GLY A 112 -18.61 -13.33 25.53
CA GLY A 112 -19.42 -13.52 26.72
C GLY A 112 -20.85 -13.99 26.41
N THR A 113 -21.40 -14.84 27.27
CA THR A 113 -22.84 -15.02 27.39
C THR A 113 -23.50 -13.66 27.63
N ALA A 114 -24.55 -13.31 26.90
CA ALA A 114 -25.27 -12.05 27.07
C ALA A 114 -25.62 -11.84 28.56
N GLY A 115 -25.03 -10.84 29.22
CA GLY A 115 -25.36 -10.45 30.60
C GLY A 115 -24.22 -10.46 31.64
N THR A 116 -22.98 -10.84 31.31
CA THR A 116 -21.86 -10.89 32.30
C THR A 116 -20.77 -9.83 32.13
N SER A 117 -20.83 -8.94 31.12
CA SER A 117 -19.92 -7.78 31.04
C SER A 117 -20.38 -6.69 32.00
N THR A 118 -19.71 -6.57 33.15
CA THR A 118 -19.97 -5.50 34.14
C THR A 118 -19.27 -4.18 33.80
N SER A 119 -18.40 -4.18 32.79
CA SER A 119 -17.76 -2.97 32.25
C SER A 119 -17.94 -2.99 30.74
N GLY A 120 -18.68 -2.02 30.18
CA GLY A 120 -18.81 -1.88 28.73
C GLY A 120 -17.46 -1.58 28.07
N VAL A 121 -17.36 -1.79 26.76
CA VAL A 121 -16.17 -1.41 25.98
C VAL A 121 -16.07 0.12 25.92
N ASN A 122 -14.94 0.69 26.31
CA ASN A 122 -14.69 2.14 26.21
C ASN A 122 -14.19 2.54 24.81
N LYS A 123 -14.22 3.84 24.50
CA LYS A 123 -13.86 4.33 23.16
C LYS A 123 -12.42 4.05 22.79
N GLU A 124 -11.53 4.07 23.77
CA GLU A 124 -10.10 3.82 23.63
C GLU A 124 -9.84 2.36 23.24
N ALA A 125 -10.53 1.40 23.86
CA ALA A 125 -10.43 -0.01 23.51
C ALA A 125 -10.95 -0.27 22.09
N VAL A 126 -12.07 0.36 21.70
CA VAL A 126 -12.57 0.30 20.33
C VAL A 126 -11.56 0.88 19.35
N ALA A 127 -10.94 2.02 19.66
CA ALA A 127 -9.93 2.64 18.80
C ALA A 127 -8.70 1.74 18.60
N LYS A 128 -8.16 1.17 19.67
CA LYS A 128 -7.06 0.20 19.61
C LYS A 128 -7.41 -1.03 18.76
N ALA A 129 -8.62 -1.54 18.91
CA ALA A 129 -9.09 -2.68 18.14
C ALA A 129 -9.19 -2.38 16.63
N HIS A 130 -9.75 -1.21 16.25
CA HIS A 130 -9.79 -0.75 14.86
C HIS A 130 -8.38 -0.60 14.27
N VAL A 131 -7.48 0.07 14.99
CA VAL A 131 -6.08 0.22 14.57
C VAL A 131 -5.41 -1.14 14.43
N CYS A 132 -5.63 -2.05 15.39
CA CYS A 132 -5.06 -3.39 15.33
C CYS A 132 -5.50 -4.16 14.08
N SER A 133 -6.79 -4.13 13.74
CA SER A 133 -7.29 -4.74 12.50
C SER A 133 -6.68 -4.10 11.25
N PHE A 134 -6.55 -2.76 11.24
CA PHE A 134 -5.92 -2.03 10.14
C PHE A 134 -4.44 -2.41 9.97
N VAL A 135 -3.65 -2.36 11.05
CA VAL A 135 -2.22 -2.69 11.06
C VAL A 135 -2.01 -4.13 10.61
N LYS A 136 -2.81 -5.08 11.08
CA LYS A 136 -2.76 -6.47 10.59
C LYS A 136 -2.95 -6.56 9.08
N ARG A 137 -3.91 -5.82 8.52
CA ARG A 137 -4.24 -5.87 7.09
C ARG A 137 -3.18 -5.25 6.21
N ILE A 138 -2.66 -4.07 6.55
CA ILE A 138 -1.58 -3.42 5.77
C ILE A 138 -0.26 -4.20 5.85
N ASN A 139 -0.04 -4.98 6.91
CA ASN A 139 1.12 -5.86 7.06
C ASN A 139 0.98 -7.21 6.32
N GLN A 140 -0.13 -7.49 5.64
CA GLN A 140 -0.29 -8.68 4.78
C GLN A 140 0.33 -8.50 3.39
N ILE A 141 0.83 -7.30 3.08
CA ILE A 141 1.46 -7.00 1.79
C ILE A 141 2.65 -7.94 1.56
N PRO A 142 2.64 -8.74 0.47
CA PRO A 142 3.54 -9.87 0.31
C PRO A 142 4.98 -9.51 -0.09
N SER A 143 5.29 -8.25 -0.38
CA SER A 143 6.68 -7.80 -0.56
C SER A 143 7.23 -7.21 0.73
N SER A 144 8.54 -7.41 0.95
CA SER A 144 9.45 -6.92 1.99
C SER A 144 9.38 -5.43 2.38
N GLY A 145 8.38 -4.70 1.89
CA GLY A 145 8.15 -3.30 2.14
C GLY A 145 7.84 -3.02 3.60
N LYS A 146 8.66 -2.17 4.21
CA LYS A 146 8.29 -1.48 5.44
C LYS A 146 7.05 -0.63 5.11
N VAL A 147 5.96 -0.86 5.84
CA VAL A 147 4.77 -0.02 5.76
C VAL A 147 4.75 0.84 7.01
N SER A 148 4.79 2.15 6.81
CA SER A 148 4.60 3.14 7.86
C SER A 148 3.26 3.84 7.67
N TRP A 149 2.63 4.20 8.77
CA TRP A 149 1.32 4.85 8.75
C TRP A 149 1.19 5.80 9.92
N ASN A 150 0.38 6.84 9.78
CA ASN A 150 0.09 7.76 10.86
C ASN A 150 -1.25 8.45 10.65
N ILE A 151 -1.87 8.88 11.75
CA ILE A 151 -3.08 9.69 11.73
C ILE A 151 -2.68 11.10 12.12
N CYS A 152 -2.67 11.98 11.13
CA CYS A 152 -2.21 13.35 11.29
C CYS A 152 -3.36 14.30 11.56
N GLN A 153 -3.16 15.22 12.50
CA GLN A 153 -3.92 16.47 12.56
C GLN A 153 -3.30 17.49 11.61
N GLU A 154 -4.09 17.91 10.63
CA GLU A 154 -3.68 18.76 9.52
C GLU A 154 -4.47 20.07 9.49
N GLN A 155 -3.74 21.16 9.23
CA GLN A 155 -4.34 22.43 8.85
C GLN A 155 -5.03 22.28 7.48
N SER A 156 -5.99 23.14 7.18
CA SER A 156 -6.79 23.03 5.95
C SER A 156 -5.98 23.10 4.66
N ASP A 157 -4.85 23.82 4.67
CA ASP A 157 -3.89 23.91 3.55
C ASP A 157 -3.00 22.65 3.42
N SER A 158 -2.81 21.91 4.51
CA SER A 158 -1.90 20.77 4.59
C SER A 158 -2.57 19.41 4.29
N ILE A 159 -3.91 19.35 4.19
CA ILE A 159 -4.67 18.11 3.92
C ILE A 159 -4.23 17.46 2.60
N ALA A 160 -3.94 18.27 1.57
CA ALA A 160 -3.54 17.79 0.25
C ALA A 160 -2.03 17.55 0.11
N THR A 161 -1.24 17.78 1.17
CA THR A 161 0.20 17.57 1.13
C THR A 161 0.51 16.09 1.14
N ALA A 162 1.15 15.62 0.07
CA ALA A 162 1.51 14.21 -0.10
C ALA A 162 2.29 13.68 1.13
N PRO A 163 2.07 12.42 1.54
CA PRO A 163 2.77 11.84 2.67
C PRO A 163 4.28 11.85 2.46
N SER A 164 5.03 12.25 3.48
CA SER A 164 6.49 12.21 3.49
C SER A 164 7.00 11.74 4.84
N PHE A 165 8.25 11.31 4.90
CA PHE A 165 8.93 11.07 6.15
C PHE A 165 9.50 12.37 6.74
N THR A 166 9.65 12.39 8.06
CA THR A 166 10.44 13.36 8.82
C THR A 166 11.35 12.60 9.79
N GLY A 167 12.50 13.19 10.12
CA GLY A 167 13.55 12.49 10.86
C GLY A 167 14.32 11.52 9.96
N THR A 168 15.29 10.82 10.54
CA THR A 168 16.20 9.90 9.84
C THR A 168 16.43 8.66 10.72
N GLY A 169 16.74 7.51 10.11
CA GLY A 169 17.03 6.28 10.88
C GLY A 169 15.84 5.80 11.72
N ASP A 170 16.09 5.47 12.99
CA ASP A 170 15.06 4.94 13.91
C ASP A 170 13.99 5.98 14.30
N ASP A 171 14.28 7.27 14.16
CA ASP A 171 13.33 8.37 14.42
C ASP A 171 12.47 8.71 13.18
N LYS A 172 12.64 7.98 12.07
CA LYS A 172 11.89 8.18 10.83
C LYS A 172 10.40 7.92 11.07
N LYS A 173 9.58 8.95 10.90
CA LYS A 173 8.12 8.88 11.06
C LYS A 173 7.41 9.67 9.96
N ILE A 174 6.13 9.41 9.74
CA ILE A 174 5.34 10.19 8.78
C ILE A 174 5.14 11.61 9.30
N ALA A 175 5.41 12.58 8.43
CA ALA A 175 5.26 14.01 8.71
C ALA A 175 3.77 14.41 8.77
N CYS A 176 3.43 15.13 9.83
CA CYS A 176 2.12 15.77 10.02
C CYS A 176 2.30 17.29 10.07
N GLY A 177 1.38 18.05 9.46
CA GLY A 177 1.40 19.52 9.46
C GLY A 177 1.11 20.16 10.82
N GLY A 178 0.48 19.40 11.74
CA GLY A 178 0.34 19.76 13.14
C GLY A 178 -0.82 20.70 13.47
N ALA A 179 -1.30 20.60 14.73
CA ALA A 179 -2.30 21.44 15.43
C ALA A 179 -3.60 21.80 14.65
N GLY A 180 -3.91 21.10 13.57
CA GLY A 180 -5.11 21.33 12.78
C GLY A 180 -6.32 20.60 13.34
N THR A 181 -7.50 20.92 12.80
CA THR A 181 -8.77 20.28 13.16
C THR A 181 -9.19 19.17 12.19
N ASN A 182 -8.48 19.04 11.07
CA ASN A 182 -8.75 17.99 10.07
C ASN A 182 -7.88 16.78 10.39
N PHE A 183 -8.42 15.59 10.29
CA PHE A 183 -7.67 14.36 10.50
C PHE A 183 -7.40 13.72 9.15
N VAL A 184 -6.20 13.20 8.93
CA VAL A 184 -5.81 12.54 7.69
C VAL A 184 -5.05 11.28 8.02
N LEU A 185 -5.50 10.14 7.48
CA LEU A 185 -4.71 8.92 7.47
C LEU A 185 -3.66 9.03 6.37
N LYS A 186 -2.40 8.87 6.72
CA LYS A 186 -1.26 8.84 5.79
C LYS A 186 -0.56 7.50 5.89
N VAL A 187 -0.27 6.87 4.77
CA VAL A 187 0.41 5.58 4.67
C VAL A 187 1.52 5.68 3.62
N ILE A 188 2.69 5.14 3.94
CA ILE A 188 3.83 5.02 3.03
C ILE A 188 4.31 3.57 3.06
N TRP A 189 4.55 2.98 1.89
CA TRP A 189 5.16 1.66 1.79
C TRP A 189 6.35 1.68 0.83
N GLU A 190 7.32 0.83 1.15
CA GLU A 190 8.56 0.69 0.38
C GLU A 190 8.43 -0.49 -0.61
N GLN A 191 8.84 -0.28 -1.86
CA GLN A 191 9.05 -1.36 -2.82
C GLN A 191 10.53 -1.41 -3.18
N GLU A 192 11.20 -2.51 -2.82
CA GLU A 192 12.62 -2.71 -3.09
C GLU A 192 12.94 -2.60 -4.59
N LEU A 193 14.09 -1.99 -4.88
CA LEU A 193 14.61 -1.78 -6.21
C LEU A 193 15.79 -2.72 -6.47
N GLU A 194 15.88 -3.19 -7.71
CA GLU A 194 17.05 -3.92 -8.21
C GLU A 194 18.16 -2.98 -8.68
N ASP A 195 17.80 -1.80 -9.22
CA ASP A 195 18.75 -0.79 -9.68
C ASP A 195 18.19 0.63 -9.49
N ALA A 196 18.81 1.41 -8.61
CA ALA A 196 18.42 2.79 -8.32
C ALA A 196 18.79 3.77 -9.45
N GLU A 197 19.81 3.44 -10.27
CA GLU A 197 20.30 4.31 -11.34
C GLU A 197 19.21 4.56 -12.40
N GLN A 198 18.31 3.60 -12.59
CA GLN A 198 17.18 3.70 -13.52
C GLN A 198 16.21 4.85 -13.16
N TYR A 199 16.20 5.28 -11.90
CA TYR A 199 15.22 6.23 -11.36
C TYR A 199 15.80 7.64 -11.14
N LYS A 200 17.09 7.89 -11.41
CA LYS A 200 17.74 9.19 -11.19
C LYS A 200 17.12 10.38 -11.94
N ASN A 201 16.42 10.12 -13.04
CA ASN A 201 15.82 11.15 -13.89
C ASN A 201 14.28 11.05 -13.92
N THR A 202 13.66 10.39 -12.94
CA THR A 202 12.21 10.26 -12.84
C THR A 202 11.71 11.02 -11.60
N ASP A 203 10.42 11.37 -11.58
CA ASP A 203 9.76 12.00 -10.42
C ASP A 203 9.43 10.96 -9.32
N ILE A 204 10.12 9.82 -9.30
CA ILE A 204 9.86 8.74 -8.36
C ILE A 204 10.65 9.01 -7.07
N ILE A 205 9.94 8.96 -5.95
CA ILE A 205 10.53 9.21 -4.63
C ILE A 205 11.19 7.92 -4.15
N LEU A 206 12.48 7.98 -3.82
CA LEU A 206 13.23 6.87 -3.23
C LEU A 206 13.34 7.03 -1.71
N ASN A 207 13.59 5.92 -1.02
CA ASN A 207 13.98 5.96 0.39
C ASN A 207 15.40 6.55 0.57
N GLU A 208 15.76 6.90 1.81
CA GLU A 208 17.05 7.54 2.14
C GLU A 208 18.27 6.75 1.63
N ASP A 209 18.17 5.42 1.61
CA ASP A 209 19.23 4.50 1.18
C ASP A 209 19.26 4.29 -0.36
N ASN A 210 18.31 4.85 -1.11
CA ASN A 210 18.08 4.57 -2.53
C ASN A 210 17.90 3.08 -2.86
N THR A 211 17.36 2.29 -1.94
CA THR A 211 17.12 0.85 -2.09
C THR A 211 15.67 0.52 -2.40
N ALA A 212 14.74 1.47 -2.29
CA ALA A 212 13.33 1.25 -2.53
C ALA A 212 12.61 2.50 -3.05
N VAL A 213 11.54 2.30 -3.82
CA VAL A 213 10.56 3.33 -4.18
C VAL A 213 9.57 3.52 -3.04
N LEU A 214 9.24 4.76 -2.74
CA LEU A 214 8.20 5.13 -1.79
C LEU A 214 6.89 5.37 -2.53
N TYR A 215 5.89 4.55 -2.20
CA TYR A 215 4.51 4.80 -2.58
C TYR A 215 3.74 5.36 -1.41
N THR A 216 2.72 6.14 -1.73
CA THR A 216 1.96 6.89 -0.72
C THR A 216 0.47 6.72 -0.94
N TYR A 217 -0.25 6.68 0.17
CA TYR A 217 -1.70 6.70 0.22
C TYR A 217 -2.13 7.67 1.31
N GLN A 218 -3.15 8.47 1.01
CA GLN A 218 -3.75 9.34 2.01
C GLN A 218 -5.25 9.42 1.83
N VAL A 219 -5.95 9.53 2.95
CA VAL A 219 -7.40 9.71 2.98
C VAL A 219 -7.79 10.64 4.13
N PRO A 220 -8.52 11.74 3.87
CA PRO A 220 -9.08 12.58 4.91
C PRO A 220 -10.12 11.83 5.74
N ILE A 221 -10.11 12.06 7.05
CA ILE A 221 -11.07 11.55 8.03
C ILE A 221 -11.97 12.73 8.39
N GLY A 222 -13.07 12.88 7.66
CA GLY A 222 -14.01 13.98 7.86
C GLY A 222 -14.63 14.47 6.57
#